data_AF-A0A2N0PCY2-F1
#
_entry.id   AF-A0A2N0PCY2-F1
#
_cell.length_a   1.000
_cell.length_b   1.000
_cell.length_c   1.000
_cell.angle_alpha   90.00
_cell.angle_beta   90.00
_cell.angle_gamma   90.00
#
_symmetry.space_group_name_H-M   'P 1'
#
loop_
_entity.id
_entity.type
_entity.pdbx_description
1 polymer ?
#
loop_
_entity_poly.entity_id
_entity_poly.type
_entity_poly.pdbx_seq_one_letter_code
_entity_poly.pdbx_strand_id
1 'polypeptide(L)'
;MSVLSDNYVDEENSSQILSSNSSAYKQGKIFGIDLSSAIAIYSLDIHPNDHILDLCCAPGAKLCLISNILDNVGIGTITGVDISKNRLSVCKNLCKKYKITKVRLFLEDGTKFNVLAPSYLEPIKKMIGQLHELHINENRLKNPEDKSDKITPFWTPKILRNDPQKRDSQYLYDKVIVDAECTHDGSISHILKYEKYGWETFEKNFLNPDRLNSLWDLQRNLLRNGWSLLKPDGILVYSTCSLSKKQNEDVIEWFLANYKNARLETIPNIANLKTAPLKVNEYNNTDLFKLVRFDPIHSNTSGFFVAKIRKIKET
;
A
#
# COMPACT_ATOMS: atom_id res chain seq x y z
N MET A 1 8.09 33.76 33.86
CA MET A 1 7.11 34.66 33.23
C MET A 1 7.15 34.42 31.73
N SER A 2 6.23 33.56 31.26
CA SER A 2 5.20 33.87 30.25
C SER A 2 5.78 33.85 28.83
N VAL A 3 5.50 32.87 27.97
CA VAL A 3 4.16 32.35 27.59
C VAL A 3 4.29 30.87 27.18
N LEU A 4 3.99 29.97 28.11
CA LEU A 4 3.67 28.56 27.84
C LEU A 4 2.50 28.24 28.77
N SER A 5 1.31 28.66 28.36
CA SER A 5 0.06 28.27 29.00
C SER A 5 -1.01 28.23 27.91
N ASP A 6 -1.66 27.07 27.86
CA ASP A 6 -2.98 26.84 27.27
C ASP A 6 -3.06 26.86 25.75
N ASN A 7 -2.88 25.67 25.18
CA ASN A 7 -3.71 25.20 24.07
C ASN A 7 -3.79 23.67 24.15
N TYR A 8 -4.50 23.21 25.19
CA TYR A 8 -5.13 21.89 25.16
C TYR A 8 -6.18 21.96 24.05
N VAL A 9 -5.87 21.39 22.88
CA VAL A 9 -6.84 21.31 21.79
C VAL A 9 -7.82 20.20 22.17
N ASP A 10 -9.00 20.59 22.64
CA ASP A 10 -10.13 19.69 22.86
C ASP A 10 -10.33 18.78 21.63
N GLU A 11 -10.45 17.47 21.88
CA GLU A 11 -10.65 16.44 20.84
C GLU A 11 -11.85 16.76 19.92
N GLU A 12 -12.83 17.54 20.40
CA GLU A 12 -13.97 18.01 19.60
C GLU A 12 -13.57 18.91 18.42
N ASN A 13 -12.53 19.75 18.54
CA ASN A 13 -12.13 20.68 17.46
C ASN A 13 -11.27 20.02 16.37
N SER A 14 -10.61 18.90 16.68
CA SER A 14 -9.82 18.13 15.69
C SER A 14 -10.71 17.53 14.59
N SER A 15 -11.96 17.22 14.94
CA SER A 15 -12.94 16.62 14.03
C SER A 15 -13.51 17.59 12.98
N GLN A 16 -13.52 18.91 13.25
CA GLN A 16 -14.00 19.93 12.31
C GLN A 16 -13.01 20.21 11.16
N ILE A 17 -11.70 20.13 11.42
CA ILE A 17 -10.62 20.46 10.47
C ILE A 17 -10.56 19.44 9.31
N LEU A 18 -10.84 18.17 9.60
CA LEU A 18 -10.89 17.07 8.62
C LEU A 18 -12.30 16.77 8.11
N SER A 19 -13.27 17.64 8.40
CA SER A 19 -14.61 17.48 7.81
C SER A 19 -14.50 17.54 6.28
N SER A 20 -15.20 16.64 5.59
CA SER A 20 -15.27 16.64 4.12
C SER A 20 -15.82 17.95 3.52
N ASN A 21 -16.37 18.80 4.39
CA ASN A 21 -16.92 20.10 4.04
C ASN A 21 -15.91 21.24 4.08
N SER A 22 -14.71 21.03 4.63
CA SER A 22 -13.67 22.06 4.72
C SER A 22 -13.16 22.49 3.33
N SER A 23 -12.83 23.77 3.20
CA SER A 23 -12.31 24.34 1.95
C SER A 23 -11.01 23.64 1.52
N ALA A 24 -10.12 23.36 2.48
CA ALA A 24 -8.86 22.66 2.22
C ALA A 24 -9.08 21.24 1.67
N TYR A 25 -10.04 20.48 2.21
CA TYR A 25 -10.37 19.15 1.70
C TYR A 25 -11.01 19.23 0.30
N LYS A 26 -11.93 20.15 0.07
CA LYS A 26 -12.59 20.34 -1.25
C LYS A 26 -11.58 20.75 -2.34
N GLN A 27 -10.61 21.58 -1.98
CA GLN A 27 -9.51 22.00 -2.87
C GLN A 27 -8.43 20.93 -3.06
N GLY A 28 -8.53 19.77 -2.39
CA GLY A 28 -7.54 18.69 -2.50
C GLY A 28 -6.20 19.01 -1.84
N LYS A 29 -6.16 19.95 -0.89
CA LYS A 29 -4.93 20.32 -0.14
C LYS A 29 -4.61 19.36 1.00
N ILE A 30 -5.64 18.68 1.52
CA ILE A 30 -5.52 17.71 2.62
C ILE A 30 -6.35 16.46 2.34
N PHE A 31 -5.94 15.34 2.92
CA PHE A 31 -6.76 14.13 3.07
C PHE A 31 -6.48 13.49 4.42
N GLY A 32 -7.50 12.83 4.98
CA GLY A 32 -7.36 12.07 6.22
C GLY A 32 -6.83 10.67 5.93
N ILE A 33 -5.88 10.22 6.73
CA ILE A 33 -5.42 8.84 6.79
C ILE A 33 -5.15 8.49 8.26
N ASP A 34 -5.52 7.28 8.69
CA ASP A 34 -5.18 6.80 10.02
C ASP A 34 -3.66 6.67 10.17
N LEU A 35 -3.13 7.04 11.33
CA LEU A 35 -1.69 7.01 11.62
C LEU A 35 -1.09 5.61 11.36
N SER A 36 -1.80 4.55 11.76
CA SER A 36 -1.35 3.17 11.55
C SER A 36 -1.21 2.81 10.07
N SER A 37 -2.14 3.29 9.24
CA SER A 37 -2.10 3.12 7.79
C SER A 37 -0.98 3.94 7.14
N ALA A 38 -0.67 5.12 7.68
CA ALA A 38 0.46 5.92 7.22
C ALA A 38 1.80 5.22 7.54
N ILE A 39 1.91 4.58 8.70
CA ILE A 39 3.12 3.83 9.11
C ILE A 39 3.45 2.70 8.14
N ALA A 40 2.44 1.98 7.60
CA ALA A 40 2.70 0.98 6.56
C ALA A 40 3.38 1.59 5.32
N ILE A 41 2.99 2.80 4.91
CA ILE A 41 3.58 3.48 3.75
C ILE A 41 4.99 3.98 4.07
N TYR A 42 5.19 4.59 5.24
CA TYR A 42 6.54 5.02 5.66
C TYR A 42 7.50 3.83 5.83
N SER A 43 6.97 2.64 6.17
CA SER A 43 7.77 1.41 6.27
C SER A 43 8.34 0.93 4.92
N LEU A 44 7.75 1.35 3.79
CA LEU A 44 8.28 1.04 2.46
C LEU A 44 9.58 1.79 2.15
N ASP A 45 9.94 2.84 2.90
CA ASP A 45 11.17 3.61 2.67
C ASP A 45 11.28 4.04 1.20
N ILE A 46 10.26 4.77 0.74
CA ILE A 46 10.07 5.14 -0.67
C ILE A 46 11.03 6.26 -1.06
N HIS A 47 11.69 6.09 -2.22
CA HIS A 47 12.52 7.10 -2.87
C HIS A 47 11.90 7.57 -4.19
N PRO A 48 12.24 8.77 -4.69
CA PRO A 48 11.58 9.38 -5.86
C PRO A 48 11.59 8.55 -7.15
N ASN A 49 12.53 7.62 -7.29
CA ASN A 49 12.69 6.77 -8.48
C ASN A 49 12.11 5.37 -8.33
N ASP A 50 11.51 5.05 -7.18
CA ASP A 50 10.96 3.72 -6.93
C ASP A 50 9.70 3.46 -7.76
N HIS A 51 9.60 2.27 -8.31
CA HIS A 51 8.34 1.75 -8.83
C HIS A 51 7.65 0.93 -7.74
N ILE A 52 6.46 1.37 -7.35
CA ILE A 52 5.67 0.78 -6.27
C ILE A 52 4.46 0.04 -6.82
N LEU A 53 4.23 -1.16 -6.31
CA LEU A 53 3.02 -1.96 -6.56
C LEU A 53 2.16 -2.02 -5.30
N ASP A 54 0.88 -1.70 -5.43
CA ASP A 54 -0.15 -1.85 -4.40
C ASP A 54 -1.18 -2.87 -4.89
N LEU A 55 -1.17 -4.08 -4.30
CA LEU A 55 -1.99 -5.21 -4.76
C LEU A 55 -3.45 -5.16 -4.30
N CYS A 56 -3.79 -4.23 -3.41
CA CYS A 56 -5.14 -4.05 -2.85
C CYS A 56 -5.44 -2.55 -2.65
N CYS A 57 -5.33 -1.79 -3.74
CA CYS A 57 -5.09 -0.35 -3.63
C CYS A 57 -6.33 0.49 -3.27
N ALA A 58 -7.53 -0.01 -3.52
CA ALA A 58 -8.73 0.81 -3.32
C ALA A 58 -9.11 0.83 -1.83
N PRO A 59 -9.64 1.94 -1.27
CA PRO A 59 -10.18 3.10 -1.97
C PRO A 59 -9.14 4.15 -2.39
N GLY A 60 -7.85 3.98 -2.10
CA GLY A 60 -6.78 4.83 -2.66
C GLY A 60 -6.09 5.81 -1.70
N ALA A 61 -6.40 5.79 -0.39
CA ALA A 61 -5.77 6.70 0.57
C ALA A 61 -4.25 6.46 0.71
N LYS A 62 -3.85 5.19 0.80
CA LYS A 62 -2.45 4.77 0.81
C LYS A 62 -1.73 5.16 -0.48
N LEU A 63 -2.41 5.00 -1.62
CA LEU A 63 -1.91 5.43 -2.94
C LEU A 63 -1.65 6.94 -3.00
N CYS A 64 -2.56 7.77 -2.47
CA CYS A 64 -2.34 9.21 -2.36
C CYS A 64 -1.09 9.54 -1.52
N LEU A 65 -0.87 8.84 -0.40
CA LEU A 65 0.31 9.05 0.43
C LEU A 65 1.60 8.62 -0.29
N ILE A 66 1.59 7.47 -0.98
CA ILE A 66 2.71 7.03 -1.83
C ILE A 66 3.03 8.10 -2.87
N SER A 67 2.01 8.65 -3.55
CA SER A 67 2.19 9.69 -4.56
C SER A 67 2.79 10.98 -4.00
N ASN A 68 2.45 11.34 -2.76
CA ASN A 68 3.03 12.51 -2.11
C ASN A 68 4.51 12.31 -1.82
N ILE A 69 4.92 11.10 -1.39
CA ILE A 69 6.32 10.78 -1.06
C ILE A 69 7.17 10.65 -2.33
N LEU A 70 6.63 10.03 -3.39
CA LEU A 70 7.28 9.92 -4.70
C LEU A 70 7.56 11.26 -5.39
N ASP A 71 6.88 12.32 -4.95
CA ASP A 71 6.91 13.68 -5.51
C ASP A 71 6.75 13.75 -7.06
N ASN A 72 6.99 14.93 -7.63
CA ASN A 72 6.92 15.16 -9.09
C ASN A 72 8.31 15.22 -9.77
N VAL A 73 9.38 15.08 -9.01
CA VAL A 73 10.77 15.22 -9.47
C VAL A 73 11.31 13.89 -10.01
N GLY A 74 11.09 12.80 -9.28
CA GLY A 74 11.60 11.49 -9.68
C GLY A 74 10.77 10.78 -10.76
N ILE A 75 11.31 9.70 -11.32
CA ILE A 75 10.61 8.87 -12.32
C ILE A 75 9.68 7.80 -11.72
N GLY A 76 9.66 7.70 -10.39
CA GLY A 76 8.94 6.66 -9.67
C GLY A 76 7.45 6.66 -9.96
N THR A 77 6.85 5.48 -9.93
CA THR A 77 5.46 5.28 -10.34
C THR A 77 4.71 4.38 -9.40
N ILE A 78 3.39 4.50 -9.42
CA ILE A 78 2.50 3.63 -8.67
C ILE A 78 1.70 2.76 -9.62
N THR A 79 1.67 1.45 -9.36
CA THR A 79 0.71 0.53 -9.96
C THR A 79 -0.23 0.05 -8.87
N GLY A 80 -1.51 0.37 -9.00
CA GLY A 80 -2.56 -0.07 -8.08
C GLY A 80 -3.43 -1.15 -8.73
N VAL A 81 -3.73 -2.20 -7.97
CA VAL A 81 -4.58 -3.32 -8.39
C VAL A 81 -5.70 -3.48 -7.36
N ASP A 82 -6.93 -3.67 -7.84
CA ASP A 82 -8.06 -4.03 -6.98
C ASP A 82 -9.11 -4.79 -7.78
N ILE A 83 -9.71 -5.82 -7.17
CA ILE A 83 -10.73 -6.65 -7.82
C ILE A 83 -12.11 -5.93 -7.90
N SER A 84 -12.34 -4.91 -7.07
CA SER A 84 -13.61 -4.20 -7.00
C SER A 84 -13.63 -2.98 -7.91
N LYS A 85 -14.36 -3.09 -9.02
CA LYS A 85 -14.59 -1.97 -9.96
C LYS A 85 -15.16 -0.73 -9.27
N ASN A 86 -16.03 -0.91 -8.29
CA ASN A 86 -16.67 0.19 -7.56
C ASN A 86 -15.65 0.91 -6.67
N ARG A 87 -14.88 0.17 -5.85
CA ARG A 87 -13.83 0.77 -5.00
C ARG A 87 -12.75 1.42 -5.87
N LEU A 88 -12.35 0.77 -6.97
CA LEU A 88 -11.36 1.30 -7.89
C LEU A 88 -11.84 2.58 -8.61
N SER A 89 -13.15 2.73 -8.84
CA SER A 89 -13.73 3.98 -9.34
C SER A 89 -13.61 5.12 -8.32
N VAL A 90 -13.75 4.84 -7.02
CA VAL A 90 -13.46 5.80 -5.95
C VAL A 90 -11.98 6.18 -5.95
N CYS A 91 -11.09 5.18 -6.04
CA CYS A 91 -9.65 5.40 -6.13
C CYS A 91 -9.26 6.29 -7.32
N LYS A 92 -9.82 6.03 -8.50
CA LYS A 92 -9.67 6.88 -9.68
C LYS A 92 -10.10 8.32 -9.44
N ASN A 93 -11.22 8.54 -8.76
CA ASN A 93 -11.71 9.89 -8.46
C ASN A 93 -10.79 10.61 -7.46
N LEU A 94 -10.24 9.91 -6.46
CA LEU A 94 -9.21 10.46 -5.58
C LEU A 94 -7.94 10.82 -6.37
N CYS A 95 -7.45 9.92 -7.24
CA CYS A 95 -6.28 10.20 -8.08
C CYS A 95 -6.49 11.47 -8.93
N LYS A 96 -7.68 11.66 -9.49
CA LYS A 96 -8.03 12.88 -10.22
C LYS A 96 -8.09 14.11 -9.32
N LYS A 97 -8.72 14.00 -8.14
CA LYS A 97 -8.87 15.09 -7.18
C LYS A 97 -7.51 15.61 -6.70
N TYR A 98 -6.59 14.70 -6.38
CA TYR A 98 -5.22 15.01 -5.92
C TYR A 98 -4.20 15.11 -7.07
N LYS A 99 -4.66 15.10 -8.33
CA LYS A 99 -3.85 15.28 -9.54
C LYS A 99 -2.64 14.34 -9.64
N ILE A 100 -2.82 13.08 -9.26
CA ILE A 100 -1.78 12.05 -9.33
C ILE A 100 -1.52 11.68 -10.80
N THR A 101 -0.29 11.89 -11.27
CA THR A 101 0.10 11.76 -12.70
C THR A 101 0.85 10.47 -13.02
N LYS A 102 1.61 9.92 -12.06
CA LYS A 102 2.49 8.75 -12.23
C LYS A 102 1.85 7.47 -11.69
N VAL A 103 0.59 7.20 -12.04
CA VAL A 103 -0.20 6.06 -11.54
C VAL A 103 -0.87 5.25 -12.65
N ARG A 104 -0.91 3.92 -12.52
CA ARG A 104 -1.75 3.02 -13.33
C ARG A 104 -2.66 2.22 -12.40
N LEU A 105 -3.95 2.17 -12.68
CA LEU A 105 -4.93 1.38 -11.93
C LEU A 105 -5.41 0.21 -12.78
N PHE A 106 -5.43 -1.00 -12.23
CA PHE A 106 -5.87 -2.23 -12.88
C PHE A 106 -7.03 -2.86 -12.11
N LEU A 107 -8.05 -3.29 -12.85
CA LEU A 107 -9.19 -4.04 -12.32
C LEU A 107 -8.90 -5.53 -12.52
N GLU A 108 -8.15 -6.11 -11.59
CA GLU A 108 -7.62 -7.47 -11.71
C GLU A 108 -7.57 -8.16 -10.35
N ASP A 109 -7.41 -9.49 -10.35
CA ASP A 109 -7.13 -10.27 -9.15
C ASP A 109 -5.66 -10.10 -8.75
N GLY A 110 -5.42 -9.45 -7.60
CA GLY A 110 -4.08 -9.19 -7.08
C GLY A 110 -3.26 -10.45 -6.81
N THR A 111 -3.88 -11.63 -6.66
CA THR A 111 -3.17 -12.91 -6.50
C THR A 111 -2.59 -13.47 -7.80
N LYS A 112 -3.05 -12.95 -8.95
CA LYS A 112 -2.67 -13.41 -10.30
C LYS A 112 -2.12 -12.29 -11.19
N PHE A 113 -2.14 -11.05 -10.69
CA PHE A 113 -1.64 -9.89 -11.40
C PHE A 113 -0.17 -10.08 -11.79
N ASN A 114 0.17 -9.80 -13.05
CA ASN A 114 1.49 -10.10 -13.59
C ASN A 114 2.05 -8.97 -14.49
N VAL A 115 1.47 -7.77 -14.45
CA VAL A 115 2.00 -6.63 -15.20
C VAL A 115 3.17 -6.04 -14.41
N LEU A 116 4.30 -5.88 -15.09
CA LEU A 116 5.52 -5.33 -14.53
C LEU A 116 5.48 -3.80 -14.40
N ALA A 117 6.47 -3.22 -13.73
CA ALA A 117 6.63 -1.78 -13.60
C ALA A 117 6.75 -1.10 -14.98
N PRO A 118 6.37 0.19 -15.11
CA PRO A 118 6.43 0.91 -16.36
C PRO A 118 7.83 0.91 -16.97
N SER A 119 7.92 0.49 -18.23
CA SER A 119 9.18 0.43 -18.97
C SER A 119 9.45 1.71 -19.77
N TYR A 120 8.40 2.49 -20.06
CA TYR A 120 8.48 3.72 -20.86
C TYR A 120 9.20 4.90 -20.18
N LEU A 121 9.36 4.86 -18.85
CA LEU A 121 10.02 5.95 -18.12
C LEU A 121 11.55 5.77 -17.99
N GLU A 122 12.09 4.59 -18.29
CA GLU A 122 13.55 4.36 -18.30
C GLU A 122 14.30 5.21 -19.35
N PRO A 123 13.79 5.44 -20.58
CA PRO A 123 14.35 6.45 -21.48
C PRO A 123 14.39 7.85 -20.86
N ILE A 124 13.39 8.23 -20.05
CA ILE A 124 13.37 9.52 -19.34
C ILE A 124 14.45 9.54 -18.25
N LYS A 125 14.73 8.41 -17.57
CA LYS A 125 15.85 8.28 -16.64
C LYS A 125 17.20 8.55 -17.31
N LYS A 126 17.42 7.95 -18.49
CA LYS A 126 18.63 8.17 -19.29
C LYS A 126 18.73 9.60 -19.80
N MET A 127 17.60 10.19 -20.23
CA MET A 127 17.53 11.60 -20.60
C MET A 127 17.80 12.50 -19.39
N ILE A 128 17.18 12.32 -18.22
CA ILE A 128 17.41 13.15 -17.03
C ILE A 128 18.87 13.05 -16.55
N GLY A 129 19.49 11.87 -16.64
CA GLY A 129 20.92 11.69 -16.41
C GLY A 129 21.83 12.35 -17.46
N GLN A 130 21.28 12.75 -18.61
CA GLN A 130 21.97 13.45 -19.71
C GLN A 130 21.51 14.91 -19.89
N LEU A 131 20.42 15.33 -19.23
CA LEU A 131 19.75 16.63 -19.37
C LEU A 131 20.41 17.69 -18.47
N HIS A 132 21.71 17.86 -18.67
CA HIS A 132 22.28 19.20 -18.67
C HIS A 132 22.08 19.88 -20.05
N GLU A 133 21.55 19.21 -21.07
CA GLU A 133 21.20 19.85 -22.34
C GLU A 133 20.03 19.16 -23.08
N LEU A 134 19.06 20.02 -23.46
CA LEU A 134 18.18 19.97 -24.64
C LEU A 134 16.81 19.25 -24.60
N HIS A 135 15.80 20.12 -24.69
CA HIS A 135 14.60 20.11 -25.55
C HIS A 135 14.02 18.78 -26.04
N ILE A 136 12.80 18.52 -25.57
CA ILE A 136 11.91 17.43 -25.98
C ILE A 136 11.48 17.63 -27.44
N ASN A 137 11.84 16.68 -28.30
CA ASN A 137 11.20 16.50 -29.61
C ASN A 137 10.29 15.26 -29.51
N GLU A 138 8.97 15.50 -29.47
CA GLU A 138 7.96 14.45 -29.57
C GLU A 138 7.95 13.89 -30.99
N ASN A 139 8.64 12.77 -31.24
CA ASN A 139 8.31 11.79 -32.28
C ASN A 139 9.34 10.65 -32.27
N ARG A 140 8.88 9.42 -31.99
CA ARG A 140 9.45 8.07 -32.31
C ARG A 140 8.90 7.06 -31.28
N LEU A 141 8.49 5.82 -31.55
CA LEU A 141 8.33 4.95 -32.72
C LEU A 141 7.28 3.90 -32.28
N LYS A 142 6.30 3.58 -33.12
CA LYS A 142 5.46 2.38 -32.93
C LYS A 142 6.17 1.21 -33.62
N ASN A 143 6.78 0.31 -32.86
CA ASN A 143 7.18 -1.00 -33.39
C ASN A 143 5.97 -1.94 -33.35
N PRO A 144 5.59 -2.63 -34.46
CA PRO A 144 4.34 -3.38 -34.53
C PRO A 144 4.37 -4.83 -34.01
N GLU A 145 5.41 -5.29 -33.32
CA GLU A 145 5.71 -6.74 -33.24
C GLU A 145 5.60 -7.42 -31.87
N ASP A 146 4.81 -6.90 -30.93
CA ASP A 146 4.53 -7.62 -29.67
C ASP A 146 3.01 -7.73 -29.42
N LYS A 147 2.35 -8.63 -30.15
CA LYS A 147 0.96 -9.04 -29.87
C LYS A 147 0.93 -10.06 -28.71
N SER A 148 1.49 -9.71 -27.56
CA SER A 148 1.11 -10.36 -26.31
C SER A 148 -0.16 -9.69 -25.77
N ASP A 149 -1.01 -10.43 -25.06
CA ASP A 149 -2.25 -9.92 -24.45
C ASP A 149 -1.95 -8.74 -23.53
N LYS A 150 -1.99 -7.54 -24.08
CA LYS A 150 -1.70 -6.31 -23.35
C LYS A 150 -2.83 -6.05 -22.38
N ILE A 151 -2.56 -6.18 -21.07
CA ILE A 151 -3.55 -5.91 -20.04
C ILE A 151 -3.81 -4.40 -20.01
N THR A 152 -5.04 -3.99 -20.28
CA THR A 152 -5.38 -2.57 -20.31
C THR A 152 -5.63 -2.05 -18.89
N PRO A 153 -4.99 -0.95 -18.47
CA PRO A 153 -5.31 -0.34 -17.18
C PRO A 153 -6.77 0.11 -17.17
N PHE A 154 -7.47 -0.16 -16.06
CA PHE A 154 -8.79 0.41 -15.78
C PHE A 154 -8.76 1.95 -15.87
N TRP A 155 -7.68 2.55 -15.39
CA TRP A 155 -7.43 3.97 -15.57
C TRP A 155 -5.93 4.31 -15.46
N THR A 156 -5.48 5.23 -16.31
CA THR A 156 -4.12 5.79 -16.25
C THR A 156 -4.08 7.19 -16.87
N PRO A 157 -3.28 8.13 -16.32
CA PRO A 157 -2.96 9.41 -16.95
C PRO A 157 -2.22 9.23 -18.28
N LYS A 158 -2.22 10.29 -19.11
CA LYS A 158 -1.69 10.26 -20.49
C LYS A 158 -0.23 9.77 -20.56
N ILE A 159 0.60 10.20 -19.61
CA ILE A 159 2.04 9.88 -19.56
C ILE A 159 2.34 8.37 -19.48
N LEU A 160 1.40 7.56 -18.97
CA LEU A 160 1.56 6.11 -18.81
C LEU A 160 0.65 5.27 -19.71
N ARG A 161 -0.21 5.89 -20.55
CA ARG A 161 -1.17 5.16 -21.41
C ARG A 161 -0.51 4.21 -22.40
N ASN A 162 0.65 4.58 -22.90
CA ASN A 162 1.33 3.87 -23.98
C ASN A 162 2.49 3.01 -23.48
N ASP A 163 2.55 2.70 -22.19
CA ASP A 163 3.55 1.79 -21.66
C ASP A 163 3.52 0.45 -22.45
N PRO A 164 4.65 -0.01 -23.01
CA PRO A 164 4.68 -1.21 -23.82
C PRO A 164 4.56 -2.50 -23.00
N GLN A 165 4.59 -2.42 -21.66
CA GLN A 165 4.49 -3.59 -20.75
C GLN A 165 5.50 -4.68 -21.08
N LYS A 166 6.77 -4.29 -21.19
CA LYS A 166 7.87 -5.25 -21.40
C LYS A 166 7.92 -6.26 -20.25
N ARG A 167 8.28 -7.51 -20.57
CA ARG A 167 8.29 -8.64 -19.63
C ARG A 167 9.67 -8.99 -19.06
N ASP A 168 10.62 -8.06 -19.13
CA ASP A 168 11.96 -8.27 -18.60
C ASP A 168 12.00 -8.09 -17.07
N SER A 169 12.69 -8.99 -16.39
CA SER A 169 12.96 -8.97 -14.94
C SER A 169 13.53 -7.63 -14.42
N GLN A 170 14.18 -6.82 -15.26
CA GLN A 170 14.64 -5.48 -14.87
C GLN A 170 13.48 -4.53 -14.52
N TYR A 171 12.26 -4.83 -14.98
CA TYR A 171 11.04 -4.05 -14.72
C TYR A 171 10.22 -4.57 -13.53
N LEU A 172 10.81 -5.40 -12.66
CA LEU A 172 10.19 -5.70 -11.37
C LEU A 172 10.04 -4.42 -10.52
N TYR A 173 9.22 -4.48 -9.47
CA TYR A 173 8.95 -3.36 -8.59
C TYR A 173 10.05 -3.21 -7.53
N ASP A 174 10.40 -1.97 -7.20
CA ASP A 174 11.36 -1.67 -6.13
C ASP A 174 10.70 -1.87 -4.76
N LYS A 175 9.41 -1.55 -4.66
CA LYS A 175 8.60 -1.67 -3.44
C LYS A 175 7.25 -2.31 -3.74
N VAL A 176 6.76 -3.15 -2.83
CA VAL A 176 5.44 -3.77 -2.92
C VAL A 176 4.70 -3.58 -1.61
N ILE A 177 3.45 -3.17 -1.66
CA ILE A 177 2.54 -3.17 -0.51
C ILE A 177 1.40 -4.17 -0.74
N VAL A 178 1.18 -4.97 0.30
CA VAL A 178 0.07 -5.91 0.40
C VAL A 178 -0.78 -5.48 1.61
N ASP A 179 -1.65 -4.50 1.39
CA ASP A 179 -2.68 -4.10 2.35
C ASP A 179 -3.86 -5.07 2.21
N ALA A 180 -3.72 -6.26 2.78
CA ALA A 180 -4.57 -7.38 2.42
C ALA A 180 -6.02 -7.20 2.91
N GLU A 181 -6.96 -7.71 2.11
CA GLU A 181 -8.33 -7.86 2.59
C GLU A 181 -8.34 -8.74 3.85
N CYS A 182 -9.01 -8.21 4.87
CA CYS A 182 -8.96 -8.73 6.23
C CYS A 182 -10.39 -8.87 6.77
N THR A 183 -10.55 -9.42 7.98
CA THR A 183 -11.87 -9.42 8.64
C THR A 183 -12.37 -8.01 8.97
N HIS A 184 -11.51 -7.01 9.10
CA HIS A 184 -11.77 -5.60 9.43
C HIS A 184 -12.20 -5.37 10.89
N ASP A 185 -11.95 -6.33 11.77
CA ASP A 185 -12.24 -6.32 13.21
C ASP A 185 -11.40 -5.30 14.01
N GLY A 186 -10.34 -4.75 13.43
CA GLY A 186 -9.57 -3.66 14.03
C GLY A 186 -10.07 -2.25 13.66
N SER A 187 -10.88 -2.11 12.61
CA SER A 187 -11.29 -0.78 12.13
C SER A 187 -12.56 -0.29 12.81
N ILE A 188 -12.44 0.70 13.69
CA ILE A 188 -13.57 1.34 14.38
C ILE A 188 -14.60 1.87 13.36
N SER A 189 -14.14 2.54 12.29
CA SER A 189 -15.04 3.04 11.24
C SER A 189 -15.78 1.94 10.49
N HIS A 190 -15.24 0.72 10.42
CA HIS A 190 -15.96 -0.41 9.83
C HIS A 190 -16.94 -1.01 10.82
N ILE A 191 -16.55 -1.17 12.10
CA ILE A 191 -17.44 -1.64 13.17
C ILE A 191 -18.68 -0.73 13.27
N LEU A 192 -18.51 0.59 13.28
CA LEU A 192 -19.61 1.56 13.32
C LEU A 192 -20.54 1.52 12.09
N LYS A 193 -20.04 1.07 10.92
CA LYS A 193 -20.93 0.83 9.77
C LYS A 193 -21.87 -0.34 10.06
N TYR A 194 -21.43 -1.38 10.76
CA TYR A 194 -22.24 -2.57 11.05
C TYR A 194 -23.32 -2.33 12.10
N GLU A 195 -23.15 -1.35 12.99
CA GLU A 195 -24.22 -0.87 13.85
C GLU A 195 -25.48 -0.45 13.05
N LYS A 196 -25.29 0.00 11.80
CA LYS A 196 -26.38 0.33 10.86
C LYS A 196 -26.91 -0.84 10.03
N TYR A 197 -26.14 -1.92 9.86
CA TYR A 197 -26.49 -3.07 8.98
C TYR A 197 -26.87 -4.36 9.74
N GLY A 198 -26.76 -4.37 11.07
CA GLY A 198 -27.16 -5.48 11.94
C GLY A 198 -26.04 -6.46 12.29
N TRP A 199 -26.01 -6.91 13.55
CA TRP A 199 -24.97 -7.79 14.12
C TRP A 199 -24.99 -9.23 13.58
N GLU A 200 -26.10 -9.71 13.03
CA GLU A 200 -26.16 -11.02 12.35
C GLU A 200 -25.29 -11.04 11.07
N THR A 201 -25.23 -9.91 10.36
CA THR A 201 -24.34 -9.72 9.21
C THR A 201 -22.89 -9.74 9.66
N PHE A 202 -22.58 -9.31 10.88
CA PHE A 202 -21.24 -9.39 11.47
C PHE A 202 -20.88 -10.85 11.77
N GLU A 203 -21.68 -11.62 12.50
CA GLU A 203 -21.34 -13.02 12.81
C GLU A 203 -21.16 -13.89 11.55
N LYS A 204 -22.08 -13.78 10.59
CA LYS A 204 -21.98 -14.52 9.31
C LYS A 204 -20.76 -14.13 8.49
N ASN A 205 -20.33 -12.87 8.57
CA ASN A 205 -19.17 -12.37 7.84
C ASN A 205 -17.83 -12.59 8.56
N PHE A 206 -17.82 -12.68 9.89
CA PHE A 206 -16.60 -12.65 10.71
C PHE A 206 -16.29 -13.98 11.40
N LEU A 207 -17.30 -14.79 11.73
CA LEU A 207 -17.14 -16.05 12.48
C LEU A 207 -17.31 -17.30 11.60
N ASN A 208 -17.53 -17.14 10.29
CA ASN A 208 -17.63 -18.26 9.37
C ASN A 208 -16.23 -18.89 9.12
N PRO A 209 -16.01 -20.17 9.51
CA PRO A 209 -14.70 -20.82 9.40
C PRO A 209 -14.20 -20.95 7.95
N ASP A 210 -15.11 -21.23 7.00
CA ASP A 210 -14.76 -21.40 5.58
C ASP A 210 -14.26 -20.08 4.98
N ARG A 211 -14.89 -18.97 5.37
CA ARG A 211 -14.45 -17.63 4.97
C ARG A 211 -13.11 -17.27 5.60
N LEU A 212 -12.88 -17.63 6.86
CA LEU A 212 -11.59 -17.36 7.51
C LEU A 212 -10.45 -18.15 6.83
N ASN A 213 -10.71 -19.37 6.40
CA ASN A 213 -9.73 -20.16 5.63
C ASN A 213 -9.49 -19.56 4.24
N SER A 214 -10.54 -19.13 3.54
CA SER A 214 -10.37 -18.49 2.22
C SER A 214 -9.65 -17.14 2.29
N LEU A 215 -9.85 -16.36 3.37
CA LEU A 215 -9.08 -15.13 3.63
C LEU A 215 -7.61 -15.42 3.88
N TRP A 216 -7.30 -16.49 4.61
CA TRP A 216 -5.93 -16.89 4.86
C TRP A 216 -5.22 -17.31 3.56
N ASP A 217 -5.89 -18.09 2.71
CA ASP A 217 -5.37 -18.44 1.38
C ASP A 217 -5.19 -17.21 0.48
N LEU A 218 -6.14 -16.28 0.50
CA LEU A 218 -6.06 -15.02 -0.23
C LEU A 218 -4.82 -14.22 0.21
N GLN A 219 -4.63 -14.01 1.51
CA GLN A 219 -3.50 -13.26 2.07
C GLN A 219 -2.15 -13.88 1.69
N ARG A 220 -2.03 -15.21 1.78
CA ARG A 220 -0.82 -15.94 1.39
C ARG A 220 -0.53 -15.84 -0.11
N ASN A 221 -1.56 -15.93 -0.94
CA ASN A 221 -1.43 -15.81 -2.39
C ASN A 221 -1.07 -14.38 -2.82
N LEU A 222 -1.63 -13.36 -2.17
CA LEU A 222 -1.26 -11.96 -2.37
C LEU A 222 0.21 -11.71 -2.01
N LEU A 223 0.65 -12.23 -0.86
CA LEU A 223 2.06 -12.14 -0.44
C LEU A 223 3.00 -12.83 -1.43
N ARG A 224 2.66 -14.04 -1.88
CA ARG A 224 3.44 -14.78 -2.90
C ARG A 224 3.56 -13.98 -4.19
N ASN A 225 2.45 -13.42 -4.68
CA ASN A 225 2.47 -12.65 -5.92
C ASN A 225 3.23 -11.33 -5.78
N GLY A 226 3.04 -10.64 -4.65
CA GLY A 226 3.81 -9.45 -4.32
C GLY A 226 5.31 -9.73 -4.27
N TRP A 227 5.70 -10.86 -3.68
CA TRP A 227 7.09 -11.28 -3.58
C TRP A 227 7.73 -11.64 -4.92
N SER A 228 6.98 -12.28 -5.83
CA SER A 228 7.48 -12.62 -7.17
C SER A 228 7.71 -11.37 -8.03
N LEU A 229 6.89 -10.33 -7.83
CA LEU A 229 6.97 -9.05 -8.54
C LEU A 229 7.98 -8.06 -7.93
N LEU A 230 8.59 -8.41 -6.79
CA LEU A 230 9.58 -7.58 -6.11
C LEU A 230 11.00 -7.85 -6.61
N LYS A 231 11.75 -6.78 -6.89
CA LYS A 231 13.19 -6.83 -7.21
C LYS A 231 14.01 -7.43 -6.06
N PRO A 232 15.17 -8.05 -6.34
CA PRO A 232 16.19 -8.27 -5.33
C PRO A 232 16.53 -6.94 -4.61
N ASP A 233 16.77 -7.01 -3.31
CA ASP A 233 16.96 -5.90 -2.37
C ASP A 233 15.76 -4.96 -2.19
N GLY A 234 14.63 -5.25 -2.85
CA GLY A 234 13.36 -4.54 -2.69
C GLY A 234 12.69 -4.77 -1.34
N ILE A 235 11.72 -3.92 -1.01
CA ILE A 235 10.92 -3.99 0.23
C ILE A 235 9.49 -4.41 -0.07
N LEU A 236 9.00 -5.40 0.65
CA LEU A 236 7.58 -5.72 0.77
C LEU A 236 7.07 -5.25 2.14
N VAL A 237 5.97 -4.51 2.15
CA VAL A 237 5.20 -4.27 3.38
C VAL A 237 3.89 -5.03 3.31
N TYR A 238 3.64 -5.85 4.32
CA TYR A 238 2.37 -6.50 4.55
C TYR A 238 1.62 -5.75 5.65
N SER A 239 0.35 -5.45 5.43
CA SER A 239 -0.49 -4.85 6.45
C SER A 239 -1.90 -5.40 6.44
N THR A 240 -2.54 -5.39 7.61
CA THR A 240 -3.96 -5.69 7.75
C THR A 240 -4.62 -4.77 8.77
N CYS A 241 -5.93 -4.68 8.65
CA CYS A 241 -6.86 -4.06 9.60
C CYS A 241 -7.43 -5.03 10.64
N SER A 242 -6.79 -6.19 10.85
CA SER A 242 -7.30 -7.26 11.72
C SER A 242 -6.52 -7.35 13.02
N LEU A 243 -7.22 -7.69 14.11
CA LEU A 243 -6.59 -8.00 15.40
C LEU A 243 -6.24 -9.50 15.53
N SER A 244 -6.65 -10.33 14.57
CA SER A 244 -6.43 -11.79 14.60
C SER A 244 -4.95 -12.16 14.46
N LYS A 245 -4.49 -13.14 15.25
CA LYS A 245 -3.14 -13.72 15.10
C LYS A 245 -3.00 -14.49 13.79
N LYS A 246 -4.05 -15.23 13.42
CA LYS A 246 -4.10 -16.09 12.21
C LYS A 246 -3.90 -15.32 10.90
N GLN A 247 -4.33 -14.06 10.85
CA GLN A 247 -4.18 -13.19 9.69
C GLN A 247 -2.91 -12.32 9.75
N ASN A 248 -2.18 -12.32 10.87
CA ASN A 248 -1.06 -11.43 11.09
C ASN A 248 0.23 -12.25 11.27
N GLU A 249 0.61 -12.57 12.50
CA GLU A 249 1.85 -13.27 12.81
C GLU A 249 1.93 -14.63 12.12
N ASP A 250 0.83 -15.39 12.07
CA ASP A 250 0.84 -16.74 11.46
C ASP A 250 1.06 -16.67 9.95
N VAL A 251 0.57 -15.61 9.29
CA VAL A 251 0.83 -15.37 7.86
C VAL A 251 2.30 -15.05 7.62
N ILE A 252 2.89 -14.20 8.47
CA ILE A 252 4.31 -13.83 8.34
C ILE A 252 5.23 -14.99 8.72
N GLU A 253 4.92 -15.74 9.76
CA GLU A 253 5.65 -16.94 10.15
C GLU A 253 5.65 -17.98 9.03
N TRP A 254 4.48 -18.26 8.45
CA TRP A 254 4.38 -19.09 7.25
C TRP A 254 5.23 -18.53 6.10
N PHE A 255 5.19 -17.22 5.86
CA PHE A 255 5.93 -16.61 4.76
C PHE A 255 7.44 -16.78 4.94
N LEU A 256 7.99 -16.47 6.11
CA LEU A 256 9.42 -16.61 6.40
C LEU A 256 9.90 -18.06 6.33
N ALA A 257 9.04 -19.02 6.70
CA ALA A 257 9.36 -20.44 6.57
C ALA A 257 9.47 -20.91 5.11
N ASN A 258 8.74 -20.27 4.18
CA ASN A 258 8.70 -20.65 2.77
C ASN A 258 9.70 -19.87 1.89
N TYR A 259 10.09 -18.66 2.26
CA TYR A 259 10.99 -17.79 1.49
C TYR A 259 12.28 -17.52 2.25
N LYS A 260 13.32 -18.32 2.01
CA LYS A 260 14.62 -18.22 2.71
C LYS A 260 15.36 -16.89 2.47
N ASN A 261 15.06 -16.20 1.37
CA ASN A 261 15.60 -14.89 1.05
C ASN A 261 14.76 -13.74 1.63
N ALA A 262 13.73 -14.02 2.43
CA ALA A 262 12.97 -13.00 3.15
C ALA A 262 13.59 -12.72 4.52
N ARG A 263 13.80 -11.43 4.84
CA ARG A 263 14.23 -11.00 6.18
C ARG A 263 13.32 -9.92 6.72
N LEU A 264 12.90 -10.05 7.97
CA LEU A 264 12.19 -8.98 8.67
C LEU A 264 13.12 -7.83 9.02
N GLU A 265 12.66 -6.62 8.73
CA GLU A 265 13.31 -5.36 9.12
C GLU A 265 12.46 -4.62 10.15
N THR A 266 13.13 -3.90 11.04
CA THR A 266 12.46 -2.98 11.98
C THR A 266 11.85 -1.81 11.23
N ILE A 267 10.64 -1.41 11.64
CA ILE A 267 10.01 -0.19 11.14
C ILE A 267 10.74 1.03 11.73
N PRO A 268 11.20 1.98 10.90
CA PRO A 268 11.89 3.18 11.38
C PRO A 268 11.02 3.98 12.37
N ASN A 269 11.64 4.54 13.41
CA ASN A 269 11.00 5.41 14.41
C ASN A 269 9.84 4.79 15.21
N ILE A 270 9.68 3.46 15.18
CA ILE A 270 8.58 2.80 15.89
C ILE A 270 8.69 2.94 17.42
N ALA A 271 9.91 3.05 17.95
CA ALA A 271 10.15 3.24 19.38
C ALA A 271 9.51 4.53 19.94
N ASN A 272 9.25 5.53 19.09
CA ASN A 272 8.61 6.78 19.48
C ASN A 272 7.07 6.69 19.49
N LEU A 273 6.51 5.54 19.12
CA LEU A 273 5.08 5.32 18.99
C LEU A 273 4.61 4.29 20.01
N LYS A 274 3.41 4.52 20.54
CA LYS A 274 2.73 3.52 21.35
C LYS A 274 2.25 2.40 20.43
N THR A 275 2.58 1.16 20.77
CA THR A 275 2.21 -0.05 20.01
C THR A 275 1.55 -1.07 20.94
N ALA A 276 0.76 -1.95 20.35
CA ALA A 276 0.13 -3.05 21.05
C ALA A 276 1.07 -4.27 21.12
N PRO A 277 0.97 -5.10 22.17
CA PRO A 277 1.78 -6.31 22.28
C PRO A 277 1.46 -7.32 21.16
N LEU A 278 2.49 -8.08 20.76
CA LEU A 278 2.34 -9.20 19.83
C LEU A 278 1.58 -10.37 20.48
N LYS A 279 0.80 -11.10 19.68
CA LYS A 279 0.00 -12.24 20.15
C LYS A 279 0.76 -13.57 20.00
N VAL A 280 2.06 -13.57 20.29
CA VAL A 280 2.92 -14.75 20.14
C VAL A 280 3.19 -15.33 21.52
N ASN A 281 2.92 -16.63 21.70
CA ASN A 281 3.02 -17.27 23.02
C ASN A 281 4.44 -17.71 23.42
N GLU A 282 5.41 -17.69 22.51
CA GLU A 282 6.84 -17.91 22.79
C GLU A 282 7.63 -17.47 21.55
N TYR A 283 8.68 -16.66 21.71
CA TYR A 283 9.51 -16.17 20.61
C TYR A 283 10.47 -17.27 20.12
N ASN A 284 9.94 -18.34 19.52
CA ASN A 284 10.77 -19.39 18.91
C ASN A 284 11.54 -18.89 17.68
N ASN A 285 11.10 -17.77 17.10
CA ASN A 285 11.73 -17.15 15.94
C ASN A 285 12.20 -15.74 16.32
N THR A 286 13.52 -15.56 16.34
CA THR A 286 14.19 -14.36 16.86
C THR A 286 13.85 -13.08 16.11
N ASP A 287 13.14 -13.11 14.99
CA ASP A 287 12.83 -11.91 14.21
C ASP A 287 11.38 -11.39 14.36
N LEU A 288 10.47 -12.16 14.96
CA LEU A 288 9.05 -11.77 15.06
C LEU A 288 8.82 -10.54 15.95
N PHE A 289 9.77 -10.19 16.82
CA PHE A 289 9.70 -8.95 17.62
C PHE A 289 9.69 -7.67 16.76
N LYS A 290 10.09 -7.76 15.49
CA LYS A 290 10.10 -6.64 14.52
C LYS A 290 8.72 -6.33 13.95
N LEU A 291 7.74 -7.21 14.20
CA LEU A 291 6.35 -7.01 13.81
C LEU A 291 5.70 -5.94 14.68
N VAL A 292 4.74 -5.21 14.12
CA VAL A 292 4.11 -4.09 14.82
C VAL A 292 2.60 -4.24 14.80
N ARG A 293 2.00 -4.07 15.98
CA ARG A 293 0.55 -3.98 16.17
C ARG A 293 0.15 -2.62 16.70
N PHE A 294 -1.03 -2.20 16.30
CA PHE A 294 -1.75 -1.06 16.81
C PHE A 294 -3.12 -1.50 17.27
N ASP A 295 -3.64 -0.89 18.33
CA ASP A 295 -5.01 -1.08 18.77
C ASP A 295 -5.55 0.19 19.49
N PRO A 296 -6.88 0.30 19.67
CA PRO A 296 -7.45 1.48 20.31
C PRO A 296 -7.02 1.70 21.76
N ILE A 297 -6.64 0.65 22.48
CA ILE A 297 -6.35 0.69 23.92
C ILE A 297 -4.93 1.20 24.18
N HIS A 298 -3.97 0.70 23.42
CA HIS A 298 -2.55 0.94 23.62
C HIS A 298 -2.06 2.11 22.79
N SER A 299 -2.49 2.21 21.52
CA SER A 299 -1.93 3.16 20.57
C SER A 299 -2.82 4.36 20.24
N ASN A 300 -4.05 4.41 20.76
CA ASN A 300 -5.05 5.44 20.41
C ASN A 300 -5.29 5.55 18.89
N THR A 301 -5.16 4.44 18.17
CA THR A 301 -5.41 4.35 16.73
C THR A 301 -6.40 3.23 16.44
N SER A 302 -6.81 3.09 15.19
CA SER A 302 -7.48 1.87 14.75
C SER A 302 -6.58 0.64 14.96
N GLY A 303 -7.20 -0.52 15.09
CA GLY A 303 -6.54 -1.82 15.08
C GLY A 303 -5.86 -2.08 13.74
N PHE A 304 -4.55 -2.31 13.77
CA PHE A 304 -3.74 -2.44 12.56
C PHE A 304 -2.49 -3.28 12.80
N PHE A 305 -1.99 -3.93 11.76
CA PHE A 305 -0.78 -4.74 11.79
C PHE A 305 0.13 -4.39 10.62
N VAL A 306 1.44 -4.34 10.85
CA VAL A 306 2.45 -4.04 9.83
C VAL A 306 3.66 -4.95 9.98
N ALA A 307 4.10 -5.52 8.86
CA ALA A 307 5.35 -6.25 8.74
C ALA A 307 6.17 -5.71 7.56
N LYS A 308 7.42 -5.35 7.81
CA LYS A 308 8.38 -4.88 6.80
C LYS A 308 9.36 -6.01 6.47
N ILE A 309 9.44 -6.38 5.20
CA ILE A 309 10.22 -7.53 4.73
C ILE A 309 11.15 -7.09 3.60
N ARG A 310 12.44 -7.41 3.72
CA ARG A 310 13.45 -7.23 2.68
C ARG A 310 13.67 -8.51 1.89
N LYS A 311 13.70 -8.42 0.57
CA LYS A 311 14.11 -9.51 -0.32
C LYS A 311 15.62 -9.48 -0.50
N ILE A 312 16.34 -10.38 0.15
CA ILE A 312 17.81 -10.44 0.07
C ILE A 312 18.21 -10.97 -1.30
N LYS A 313 19.14 -10.28 -1.96
CA LYS A 313 19.75 -10.79 -3.19
C LYS A 313 20.49 -12.09 -2.89
N GLU A 314 20.12 -13.16 -3.60
CA GLU A 314 20.87 -14.40 -3.61
C GLU A 314 22.25 -14.11 -4.22
N THR A 315 23.29 -14.45 -3.47
CA THR A 315 24.70 -14.14 -3.78
C THR A 315 25.27 -15.16 -4.74
#